data_AF-A0A6A1V885-F1
#
_entry.id   AF-A0A6A1V885-F1
#
_cell.length_a   1.000
_cell.length_b   1.000
_cell.length_c   1.000
_cell.angle_alpha   90.00
_cell.angle_beta   90.00
_cell.angle_gamma   90.00
#
_symmetry.space_group_name_H-M   'P 1'
#
loop_
_entity.id
_entity.type
_entity.pdbx_description
1 polymer ?
#
loop_
_entity_poly.entity_id
_entity_poly.type
_entity_poly.pdbx_seq_one_letter_code
_entity_poly.pdbx_strand_id
1 'polypeptide(L)'
;MVGFEFRNGRSHPVFDGIVVCAEFKTAILEAYAEEEERREAEEKKKNEVQAISRWYQLLCSIITRQRLNNRYGVSLSSQTATDNQHMNTKLNAQVVGCHEDEQPLVCPQEDKHRAKLDVQSAAQPEEHEHVFLPEDQSFDEKSLVLIKRCHCGFSVQVEEL
;
A
#
# COMPACT_ATOMS: atom_id res chain seq x y z
N MET A 1 -9.41 -30.29 33.08
CA MET A 1 -10.51 -29.35 33.38
C MET A 1 -10.11 -28.57 34.60
N VAL A 2 -10.06 -27.24 34.50
CA VAL A 2 -9.54 -26.37 35.59
C VAL A 2 -10.65 -25.59 36.31
N GLY A 3 -11.86 -25.57 35.77
CA GLY A 3 -12.99 -24.90 36.41
C GLY A 3 -14.20 -24.84 35.50
N PHE A 4 -15.14 -23.98 35.88
CA PHE A 4 -16.33 -23.66 35.09
C PHE A 4 -16.47 -22.15 34.96
N GLU A 5 -16.82 -21.70 33.76
CA GLU A 5 -17.20 -20.32 33.49
C GLU A 5 -18.72 -20.24 33.35
N PHE A 6 -19.34 -19.25 34.00
CA PHE A 6 -20.76 -18.99 33.85
C PHE A 6 -20.99 -17.94 32.76
N ARG A 7 -21.61 -18.35 31.66
CA ARG A 7 -22.06 -17.44 30.58
C ARG A 7 -23.53 -17.68 30.31
N ASN A 8 -24.30 -16.59 30.19
CA ASN A 8 -25.73 -16.63 29.87
C ASN A 8 -26.56 -17.57 30.77
N GLY A 9 -26.24 -17.62 32.07
CA GLY A 9 -26.93 -18.47 33.04
C GLY A 9 -26.65 -19.97 32.90
N ARG A 10 -25.68 -20.37 32.07
CA ARG A 10 -25.22 -21.75 31.91
C ARG A 10 -23.76 -21.89 32.33
N SER A 11 -23.41 -23.06 32.85
CA SER A 11 -22.05 -23.40 33.26
C SER A 11 -21.32 -24.12 32.15
N HIS A 12 -20.15 -23.61 31.75
CA HIS A 12 -19.30 -24.18 30.71
C HIS A 12 -17.97 -24.64 31.31
N PRO A 13 -17.53 -25.89 31.10
CA PRO A 13 -16.24 -26.35 31.60
C PRO A 13 -15.09 -25.64 30.88
N VAL A 14 -14.12 -25.15 31.67
CA VAL A 14 -12.89 -24.52 31.15
C VAL A 14 -11.78 -25.56 31.09
N PHE A 15 -11.19 -25.69 29.90
CA PHE A 15 -10.01 -26.51 29.65
C PHE A 15 -8.82 -25.59 29.47
N ASP A 16 -7.84 -25.71 30.37
CA ASP A 16 -6.57 -25.00 30.31
C ASP A 16 -5.47 -26.05 30.15
N GLY A 17 -5.13 -26.32 28.89
CA GLY A 17 -4.12 -27.30 28.51
C GLY A 17 -4.57 -28.77 28.56
N ILE A 18 -3.58 -29.65 28.40
CA ILE A 18 -3.71 -31.11 28.32
C ILE A 18 -2.78 -31.77 29.34
N VAL A 19 -3.16 -32.95 29.80
CA VAL A 19 -2.32 -33.77 30.70
C VAL A 19 -1.66 -34.86 29.86
N VAL A 20 -0.34 -34.95 29.94
CA VAL A 20 0.48 -35.87 29.13
C VAL A 20 1.45 -36.63 30.05
N CYS A 21 1.76 -37.88 29.72
CA CYS A 21 2.82 -38.62 30.40
C CYS A 21 4.17 -37.93 30.20
N ALA A 22 5.04 -38.00 31.22
CA ALA A 22 6.31 -37.27 31.23
C ALA A 22 7.23 -37.60 30.03
N GLU A 23 7.17 -38.84 29.54
CA GLU A 23 7.97 -39.34 28.41
C GLU A 23 7.66 -38.62 27.09
N PHE A 24 6.42 -38.18 26.89
CA PHE A 24 5.99 -37.51 25.66
C PHE A 24 6.03 -35.99 25.75
N LYS A 25 6.43 -35.43 26.91
CA LYS A 25 6.48 -33.99 27.12
C LYS A 25 7.29 -33.28 26.04
N THR A 26 8.47 -33.80 25.72
CA THR A 26 9.38 -33.21 24.73
C THR A 26 8.79 -33.26 23.33
N ALA A 27 8.26 -34.41 22.91
CA ALA A 27 7.66 -34.59 21.60
C ALA A 27 6.48 -33.64 21.36
N ILE A 28 5.62 -33.43 22.37
CA ILE A 28 4.48 -32.51 22.25
C ILE A 28 4.94 -31.05 22.19
N LEU A 29 5.94 -30.66 22.99
CA LEU A 29 6.47 -29.29 22.97
C LEU A 29 7.14 -28.95 21.65
N GLU A 30 7.89 -29.89 21.08
CA GLU A 30 8.53 -29.74 19.77
C GLU A 30 7.48 -29.59 18.66
N ALA A 31 6.49 -30.49 18.61
CA ALA A 31 5.40 -30.40 17.65
C ALA A 31 4.58 -29.11 17.80
N TYR A 32 4.38 -28.62 19.03
CA TYR A 32 3.71 -27.34 19.27
C TYR A 32 4.54 -26.15 18.75
N ALA A 33 5.85 -26.15 18.97
CA ALA A 33 6.74 -25.08 18.51
C ALA A 33 6.79 -24.98 16.98
N GLU A 34 6.89 -26.13 16.29
CA GLU A 34 6.85 -26.19 14.83
C GLU A 34 5.52 -25.66 14.27
N GLU A 35 4.41 -26.06 14.89
CA GLU A 35 3.08 -25.61 14.48
C GLU A 35 2.86 -24.10 14.74
N GLU A 36 3.41 -23.57 15.84
CA GLU A 36 3.38 -22.14 16.14
C GLU A 36 4.16 -21.34 15.09
N GLU A 37 5.39 -21.77 14.77
CA GLU A 37 6.21 -21.13 13.73
C GLU A 37 5.51 -21.12 12.37
N ARG A 38 4.88 -22.24 12.00
CA ARG A 38 4.09 -22.34 10.77
C ARG A 38 2.94 -21.32 10.76
N ARG A 39 2.21 -21.20 11.87
CA ARG A 39 1.09 -20.26 12.01
C ARG A 39 1.56 -18.81 11.90
N GLU A 40 2.65 -18.46 12.56
CA GLU A 40 3.24 -17.12 12.47
C GLU A 40 3.68 -16.79 11.04
N ALA A 41 4.30 -17.75 10.33
CA ALA A 41 4.71 -17.56 8.94
C ALA A 41 3.50 -17.36 8.02
N GLU A 42 2.41 -18.11 8.22
CA GLU A 42 1.16 -17.92 7.48
C GLU A 42 0.50 -16.56 7.79
N GLU A 43 0.52 -16.12 9.05
CA GLU A 43 -0.03 -14.81 9.44
C GLU A 43 0.78 -13.66 8.83
N LYS A 44 2.12 -13.76 8.83
CA LYS A 44 3.00 -12.78 8.15
C LYS A 44 2.67 -12.69 6.67
N LYS A 45 2.55 -13.82 5.97
CA LYS A 45 2.16 -13.85 4.54
C LYS A 45 0.79 -13.21 4.30
N LYS A 46 -0.20 -13.52 5.14
CA LYS A 46 -1.54 -12.90 5.05
C LYS A 46 -1.46 -11.39 5.26
N ASN A 47 -0.67 -10.93 6.22
CA ASN A 47 -0.47 -9.51 6.48
C ASN A 47 0.22 -8.80 5.31
N GLU A 48 1.24 -9.41 4.71
CA GLU A 48 1.92 -8.89 3.52
C GLU A 48 0.95 -8.74 2.35
N VAL A 49 0.16 -9.79 2.05
CA VAL A 49 -0.84 -9.75 0.97
C VAL A 49 -1.90 -8.68 1.23
N GLN A 50 -2.41 -8.57 2.47
CA GLN A 50 -3.36 -7.53 2.83
C GLN A 50 -2.75 -6.12 2.73
N ALA A 51 -1.50 -5.95 3.14
CA ALA A 51 -0.80 -4.69 3.01
C ALA A 51 -0.71 -4.30 1.53
N ILE A 52 -0.21 -5.19 0.67
CA ILE A 52 -0.09 -4.96 -0.78
C ILE A 52 -1.44 -4.58 -1.40
N SER A 53 -2.50 -5.31 -1.07
CA SER A 53 -3.85 -5.00 -1.57
C SER A 53 -4.31 -3.59 -1.17
N ARG A 54 -4.09 -3.21 0.10
CA ARG A 54 -4.42 -1.86 0.60
C ARG A 54 -3.58 -0.78 -0.08
N TRP A 55 -2.29 -1.02 -0.30
CA TRP A 55 -1.39 -0.12 -1.02
C TRP A 55 -1.83 0.08 -2.47
N TYR A 56 -2.19 -1.00 -3.15
CA TYR A 56 -2.73 -0.96 -4.50
C TYR A 56 -4.02 -0.13 -4.56
N GLN A 57 -4.97 -0.38 -3.65
CA GLN A 57 -6.21 0.38 -3.56
C GLN A 57 -5.94 1.87 -3.33
N LEU A 58 -5.00 2.21 -2.45
CA LEU A 58 -4.61 3.60 -2.20
C LEU A 58 -4.08 4.25 -3.48
N LEU A 59 -3.13 3.61 -4.18
CA LEU A 59 -2.55 4.13 -5.41
C LEU A 59 -3.61 4.32 -6.50
N CYS A 60 -4.47 3.31 -6.71
CA CYS A 60 -5.59 3.40 -7.64
C CYS A 60 -6.54 4.55 -7.28
N SER A 61 -6.80 4.78 -6.00
CA SER A 61 -7.64 5.89 -5.55
C SER A 61 -7.02 7.26 -5.84
N ILE A 62 -5.70 7.39 -5.66
CA ILE A 62 -4.96 8.63 -5.95
C ILE A 62 -5.01 8.92 -7.44
N ILE A 63 -4.69 7.94 -8.28
CA ILE A 63 -4.73 8.06 -9.75
C ILE A 63 -6.15 8.45 -10.19
N THR A 64 -7.17 7.81 -9.65
CA THR A 64 -8.57 8.11 -9.99
C THR A 64 -8.95 9.53 -9.59
N ARG A 65 -8.60 9.97 -8.38
CA ARG A 65 -8.83 11.36 -7.92
C ARG A 65 -8.12 12.37 -8.81
N GLN A 66 -6.87 12.10 -9.19
CA GLN A 66 -6.11 12.97 -10.08
C GLN A 66 -6.77 13.06 -11.47
N ARG A 67 -7.21 11.92 -12.03
CA ARG A 67 -7.94 11.89 -13.31
C ARG A 67 -9.25 12.68 -13.25
N LEU A 68 -10.00 12.57 -12.14
CA LEU A 68 -11.22 13.35 -11.94
C LEU A 68 -10.92 14.84 -11.81
N ASN A 69 -9.91 15.22 -11.02
CA ASN A 69 -9.49 16.60 -10.88
C ASN A 69 -9.01 17.21 -12.21
N ASN A 70 -8.28 16.46 -13.03
CA ASN A 70 -7.83 16.96 -14.33
C ASN A 70 -9.00 17.20 -15.30
N ARG A 71 -10.08 16.40 -15.21
CA ARG A 71 -11.24 16.51 -16.11
C ARG A 71 -12.28 17.52 -15.64
N TYR A 72 -12.43 17.68 -14.32
CA TYR A 72 -13.54 18.43 -13.72
C TYR A 72 -13.10 19.46 -12.67
N GLY A 73 -11.81 19.54 -12.34
CA GLY A 73 -11.27 20.41 -11.28
C GLY A 73 -11.28 21.91 -11.60
N VAL A 74 -11.76 22.30 -12.78
CA VAL A 74 -12.02 23.71 -13.14
C VAL A 74 -13.51 24.00 -12.99
N SER A 75 -13.97 24.26 -11.75
CA SER A 75 -15.18 25.08 -11.46
C SER A 75 -15.49 25.26 -9.96
N LEU A 76 -14.49 25.43 -9.08
CA LEU A 76 -14.75 25.86 -7.68
C LEU A 76 -14.01 27.13 -7.25
N SER A 77 -13.34 27.84 -8.18
CA SER A 77 -12.75 29.16 -7.88
C SER A 77 -13.70 30.35 -8.14
N SER A 78 -14.83 30.13 -8.82
CA SER A 78 -15.77 31.20 -9.15
C SER A 78 -17.19 30.85 -8.75
N GLN A 79 -17.46 30.78 -7.44
CA GLN A 79 -18.70 31.18 -6.76
C GLN A 79 -18.71 30.62 -5.33
N THR A 80 -18.23 31.42 -4.37
CA THR A 80 -18.74 31.39 -3.00
C THR A 80 -19.22 32.79 -2.64
N ALA A 81 -20.45 33.07 -3.01
CA ALA A 81 -21.30 34.02 -2.30
C ALA A 81 -22.66 33.31 -2.14
N THR A 82 -23.06 33.12 -0.87
CA THR A 82 -24.33 32.53 -0.38
C THR A 82 -24.50 31.02 -0.67
N ASP A 83 -24.96 30.13 0.21
CA ASP A 83 -25.68 30.22 1.49
C ASP A 83 -25.52 28.87 2.22
N ASN A 84 -25.67 28.85 3.55
CA ASN A 84 -25.75 27.65 4.40
C ASN A 84 -26.85 26.69 3.91
N GLN A 85 -26.66 25.36 4.00
CA GLN A 85 -27.48 24.43 4.81
C GLN A 85 -26.89 23.00 4.77
N HIS A 86 -26.64 22.48 5.97
CA HIS A 86 -26.57 21.07 6.39
C HIS A 86 -27.62 20.17 5.71
N MET A 87 -27.27 18.95 5.27
CA MET A 87 -28.05 17.70 5.48
C MET A 87 -27.15 16.47 5.26
N ASN A 88 -27.08 15.61 6.28
CA ASN A 88 -26.49 14.28 6.23
C ASN A 88 -27.37 13.35 5.38
N THR A 89 -26.85 12.77 4.29
CA THR A 89 -27.53 11.68 3.58
C THR A 89 -26.59 10.49 3.38
N LYS A 90 -26.78 9.54 4.30
CA LYS A 90 -26.32 8.16 4.30
C LYS A 90 -26.63 7.50 2.95
N LEU A 91 -25.60 7.02 2.25
CA LEU A 91 -25.77 6.13 1.10
C LEU A 91 -25.00 4.84 1.35
N ASN A 92 -25.79 3.82 1.69
CA ASN A 92 -25.44 2.42 1.75
C ASN A 92 -25.32 1.91 0.31
N ALA A 93 -24.13 1.47 -0.09
CA ALA A 93 -23.92 0.79 -1.37
C ALA A 93 -23.30 -0.59 -1.11
N GLN A 94 -24.13 -1.58 -1.39
CA GLN A 94 -23.94 -3.01 -1.30
C GLN A 94 -22.76 -3.47 -2.15
N VAL A 95 -21.76 -4.07 -1.51
CA VAL A 95 -20.65 -4.77 -2.16
C VAL A 95 -21.17 -6.08 -2.73
N VAL A 96 -21.09 -6.21 -4.05
CA VAL A 96 -21.28 -7.48 -4.78
C VAL A 96 -19.91 -7.95 -5.28
N GLY A 97 -19.52 -9.12 -4.76
CA GLY A 97 -18.54 -10.12 -5.20
C GLY A 97 -17.38 -9.74 -6.13
N CYS A 98 -16.16 -9.89 -5.62
CA CYS A 98 -14.98 -10.16 -6.44
C CYS A 98 -15.01 -11.63 -6.88
N HIS A 99 -15.00 -11.90 -8.18
CA HIS A 99 -14.60 -13.19 -8.71
C HIS A 99 -13.17 -13.06 -9.24
N GLU A 100 -12.32 -13.92 -8.71
CA GLU A 100 -10.97 -14.20 -9.18
C GLU A 100 -11.07 -14.82 -10.57
N ASP A 101 -10.29 -14.32 -11.52
CA ASP A 101 -9.80 -15.11 -12.65
C ASP A 101 -8.48 -14.50 -13.13
N GLU A 102 -7.41 -15.25 -12.89
CA GLU A 102 -6.11 -15.05 -13.49
C GLU A 102 -6.18 -15.37 -14.99
N GLN A 103 -5.68 -14.49 -15.86
CA GLN A 103 -4.84 -14.90 -17.00
C GLN A 103 -4.16 -13.69 -17.70
N PRO A 104 -2.99 -13.91 -18.34
CA PRO A 104 -2.05 -12.86 -18.70
C PRO A 104 -2.34 -12.25 -20.08
N LEU A 105 -2.32 -10.91 -20.17
CA LEU A 105 -2.45 -10.22 -21.46
C LEU A 105 -1.09 -9.78 -21.99
N VAL A 106 -0.66 -10.50 -23.03
CA VAL A 106 0.40 -10.14 -23.97
C VAL A 106 0.00 -8.87 -24.74
N CYS A 107 0.85 -7.85 -24.79
CA CYS A 107 0.66 -6.68 -25.66
C CYS A 107 1.14 -6.98 -27.09
N PRO A 108 0.34 -6.70 -28.14
CA PRO A 108 0.83 -6.72 -29.51
C PRO A 108 1.67 -5.49 -29.84
N GLN A 109 2.81 -5.75 -30.47
CA GLN A 109 3.70 -4.81 -31.13
C GLN A 109 3.08 -4.33 -32.45
N GLU A 110 3.04 -3.01 -32.68
CA GLU A 110 2.91 -2.45 -34.03
C GLU A 110 3.86 -1.27 -34.25
N ASP A 111 4.78 -1.48 -35.18
CA ASP A 111 5.62 -0.50 -35.86
C ASP A 111 4.80 0.39 -36.80
N LYS A 112 5.08 1.71 -36.85
CA LYS A 112 5.41 2.42 -38.11
C LYS A 112 5.80 3.90 -37.97
N HIS A 113 7.05 4.18 -38.38
CA HIS A 113 7.53 5.24 -39.29
C HIS A 113 7.41 6.75 -38.96
N ARG A 114 8.56 7.29 -38.52
CA ARG A 114 9.32 8.47 -39.02
C ARG A 114 8.59 9.59 -39.81
N ALA A 115 8.47 10.77 -39.20
CA ALA A 115 8.59 12.07 -39.86
C ALA A 115 9.19 13.11 -38.88
N LYS A 116 10.18 13.86 -39.34
CA LYS A 116 11.00 14.83 -38.60
C LYS A 116 10.49 16.23 -38.90
N LEU A 117 10.15 17.06 -37.90
CA LEU A 117 10.17 18.53 -38.00
C LEU A 117 10.31 19.17 -36.60
N ASP A 118 11.26 20.09 -36.51
CA ASP A 118 11.71 20.91 -35.37
C ASP A 118 10.62 21.87 -34.86
N VAL A 119 10.36 21.92 -33.54
CA VAL A 119 9.92 23.11 -32.79
C VAL A 119 10.31 22.95 -31.30
N GLN A 120 10.87 24.02 -30.73
CA GLN A 120 11.46 24.16 -29.41
C GLN A 120 10.48 24.06 -28.22
N SER A 121 11.01 23.48 -27.12
CA SER A 121 10.82 23.86 -25.71
C SER A 121 9.41 23.90 -25.11
N ALA A 122 9.03 22.80 -24.45
CA ALA A 122 8.35 22.81 -23.16
C ALA A 122 8.65 21.48 -22.46
N ALA A 123 9.23 21.55 -21.26
CA ALA A 123 9.74 20.43 -20.46
C ALA A 123 8.77 19.23 -20.45
N GLN A 124 9.11 18.20 -21.21
CA GLN A 124 8.61 16.85 -21.01
C GLN A 124 9.54 16.22 -19.96
N PRO A 125 9.03 15.57 -18.90
CA PRO A 125 9.88 14.75 -18.05
C PRO A 125 10.38 13.60 -18.93
N GLU A 126 11.66 13.64 -19.30
CA GLU A 126 12.29 12.52 -19.97
C GLU A 126 12.14 11.29 -19.07
N GLU A 127 11.50 10.25 -19.59
CA GLU A 127 11.37 8.96 -18.90
C GLU A 127 12.72 8.26 -18.96
N HIS A 128 13.63 8.67 -18.08
CA HIS A 128 14.97 8.11 -17.91
C HIS A 128 15.16 7.71 -16.45
N GLU A 129 16.06 6.77 -16.23
CA GLU A 129 16.47 6.40 -14.89
C GLU A 129 17.27 7.54 -14.26
N HIS A 130 16.82 8.03 -13.10
CA HIS A 130 17.48 9.13 -12.40
C HIS A 130 18.80 8.66 -11.79
N VAL A 131 19.89 8.90 -12.52
CA VAL A 131 21.25 8.65 -12.03
C VAL A 131 21.77 9.89 -11.31
N PHE A 132 22.24 9.71 -10.07
CA PHE A 132 22.83 10.75 -9.23
C PHE A 132 24.34 10.51 -9.11
N LEU A 133 25.13 11.28 -9.87
CA LEU A 133 26.59 11.19 -9.82
C LEU A 133 27.13 11.92 -8.58
N PRO A 134 28.25 11.46 -7.99
CA PRO A 134 28.85 12.07 -6.80
C PRO A 134 29.30 13.53 -7.03
N GLU A 135 29.59 13.92 -8.27
CA GLU A 135 29.99 15.28 -8.63
C GLU A 135 28.83 16.30 -8.56
N ASP A 136 27.58 15.84 -8.63
CA ASP A 136 26.36 16.68 -8.59
C ASP A 136 25.70 16.70 -7.21
N GLN A 137 26.44 16.28 -6.18
CA GLN A 137 25.98 16.28 -4.79
C GLN A 137 26.49 17.52 -4.08
N SER A 138 25.59 18.27 -3.44
CA SER A 138 25.95 19.40 -2.59
C SER A 138 25.51 19.11 -1.16
N PHE A 139 26.47 19.11 -0.23
CA PHE A 139 26.23 18.95 1.20
C PHE A 139 26.27 20.30 1.90
N ASP A 140 25.28 20.57 2.76
CA ASP A 140 25.27 21.75 3.62
C ASP A 140 25.56 21.34 5.07
N GLU A 141 26.76 21.69 5.55
CA GLU A 141 27.23 21.36 6.90
C GLU A 141 26.37 21.94 8.03
N LYS A 142 25.62 23.02 7.77
CA LYS A 142 24.78 23.67 8.79
C LYS A 142 23.44 22.98 9.01
N SER A 143 22.89 22.41 7.95
CA SER A 143 21.61 21.71 7.97
C SER A 143 21.78 20.19 8.00
N LEU A 144 23.01 19.68 7.79
CA LEU A 144 23.31 18.26 7.62
C LEU A 144 22.49 17.63 6.47
N VAL A 145 22.12 18.44 5.48
CA VAL A 145 21.33 18.03 4.33
C VAL A 145 22.25 17.77 3.15
N LEU A 146 22.15 16.56 2.59
CA LEU A 146 22.76 16.18 1.32
C LEU A 146 21.75 16.33 0.18
N ILE A 147 22.05 17.19 -0.78
CA ILE A 147 21.22 17.39 -1.98
C ILE A 147 21.87 16.64 -3.15
N LYS A 148 21.14 15.69 -3.72
CA LYS A 148 21.54 14.94 -4.93
C LYS A 148 20.78 15.48 -6.13
N ARG A 149 21.49 15.84 -7.21
CA ARG A 149 20.89 16.38 -8.44
C ARG A 149 21.09 15.43 -9.61
N CYS A 150 20.07 15.29 -10.43
CA CYS A 150 20.12 14.60 -11.72
C CYS A 150 20.20 15.66 -12.84
N HIS A 151 20.83 15.31 -13.95
CA HIS A 151 21.05 16.22 -15.09
C HIS A 151 19.76 16.72 -15.76
N CYS A 152 18.64 16.02 -15.54
CA CYS A 152 17.31 16.48 -15.94
C CYS A 152 16.74 17.62 -15.07
N GLY A 153 17.48 18.06 -14.05
CA GLY A 153 17.06 19.09 -13.11
C GLY A 153 16.28 18.56 -11.90
N PHE A 154 16.04 17.25 -11.81
CA PHE A 154 15.44 16.62 -10.64
C PHE A 154 16.43 16.62 -9.46
N SER A 155 15.95 16.91 -8.24
CA SER A 155 16.80 16.89 -7.04
C SER A 155 16.08 16.29 -5.83
N VAL A 156 16.83 15.57 -5.00
CA VAL A 156 16.35 14.90 -3.78
C VAL A 156 17.22 15.35 -2.62
N GLN A 157 16.58 15.65 -1.48
CA GLN A 157 17.24 16.05 -0.25
C GLN A 157 17.16 14.92 0.76
N VAL A 158 18.30 14.60 1.39
CA VAL A 158 18.40 13.56 2.42
C VAL A 158 19.08 14.19 3.64
N GLU A 159 18.46 14.07 4.81
CA GLU A 159 19.05 14.45 6.09
C GLU A 159 19.93 13.29 6.59
N GLU A 160 21.22 13.56 6.84
CA GLU A 160 22.10 12.59 7.50
C GLU A 160 22.10 12.84 9.03
N LEU A 161 21.75 11.79 9.78
CA LEU A 161 21.70 11.75 11.26
C LEU A 161 23.06 11.41 11.87
#